data_AF-A0A2Z5WSW1-F1
#
_entry.id   AF-A0A2Z5WSW1-F1
#
_cell.length_a   1.000
_cell.length_b   1.000
_cell.length_c   1.000
_cell.angle_alpha   90.00
_cell.angle_beta   90.00
_cell.angle_gamma   90.00
#
_symmetry.space_group_name_H-M   'P 1'
#
loop_
_entity.id
_entity.type
_entity.pdbx_description
1 polymer ?
#
loop_
_entity_poly.entity_id
_entity_poly.type
_entity_poly.pdbx_seq_one_letter_code
_entity_poly.pdbx_strand_id
1 'polypeptide(L)'
;MLFEGYCNTHLVCKWVEEFLVPELLPNQILVIDNASFHPQERIRQLVRQAGCEVIFLPPYSPDLNKIEKFWARLKNYVSKIIGQCESLWDAVQQAFCHLS
;
A
#
# COMPACT_ATOMS: atom_id res chain seq x y z
N MET A 1 6.00 2.39 7.58
CA MET A 1 7.05 1.37 7.74
C MET A 1 7.97 1.45 6.54
N LEU A 2 9.28 1.62 6.75
CA LEU A 2 10.30 1.34 5.75
C LEU A 2 10.83 -0.07 6.03
N PHE A 3 11.09 -0.86 4.98
CA PHE A 3 11.69 -2.19 5.13
C PHE A 3 12.85 -2.35 4.16
N GLU A 4 13.82 -3.17 4.55
CA GLU A 4 14.95 -3.56 3.71
C GLU A 4 14.74 -4.97 3.15
N GLY A 5 15.16 -5.20 1.92
CA GLY A 5 15.03 -6.48 1.23
C GLY A 5 13.79 -6.57 0.34
N TYR A 6 13.28 -7.80 0.16
CA TYR A 6 12.20 -8.09 -0.79
C TYR A 6 10.83 -8.04 -0.12
N CYS A 7 9.87 -7.44 -0.82
CA CYS A 7 8.47 -7.61 -0.47
C CYS A 7 8.05 -9.06 -0.78
N ASN A 8 7.60 -9.79 0.23
CA ASN A 8 7.19 -11.18 0.11
C ASN A 8 5.91 -11.45 0.93
N THR A 9 5.35 -12.65 0.77
CA THR A 9 4.12 -13.09 1.45
C THR A 9 4.16 -12.89 2.96
N HIS A 10 5.30 -13.20 3.60
CA HIS A 10 5.44 -13.05 5.05
C HIS A 10 5.36 -11.58 5.47
N LEU A 11 6.10 -10.71 4.78
CA LEU A 11 6.12 -9.28 5.07
C LEU A 11 4.75 -8.64 4.84
N VAL A 12 4.06 -8.97 3.74
CA VAL A 12 2.72 -8.45 3.47
C VAL A 12 1.73 -8.86 4.54
N CYS A 13 1.68 -10.15 4.90
CA CYS A 13 0.80 -10.63 5.97
C CYS A 13 1.07 -9.91 7.29
N LYS A 14 2.34 -9.78 7.67
CA LYS A 14 2.74 -9.09 8.89
C LYS A 14 2.30 -7.63 8.86
N TRP A 15 2.52 -6.94 7.74
CA TRP A 15 2.11 -5.55 7.62
C TRP A 15 0.58 -5.37 7.68
N VAL A 16 -0.18 -6.25 7.02
CA VAL A 16 -1.65 -6.23 7.08
C VAL A 16 -2.13 -6.44 8.51
N GLU A 17 -1.58 -7.42 9.22
CA GLU A 17 -1.99 -7.77 10.58
C GLU A 17 -1.60 -6.70 11.61
N GLU A 18 -0.37 -6.19 11.56
CA GLU A 18 0.16 -5.30 12.60
C GLU A 18 -0.14 -3.82 12.35
N PHE A 19 -0.33 -3.38 11.09
CA PHE A 19 -0.49 -1.97 10.75
C PHE A 19 -1.81 -1.65 10.06
N LEU A 20 -2.30 -2.48 9.13
CA LEU A 20 -3.52 -2.16 8.41
C LEU A 20 -4.77 -2.48 9.23
N VAL A 21 -4.89 -3.70 9.75
CA VAL A 21 -6.06 -4.18 10.48
C VAL A 21 -6.46 -3.27 11.66
N PRO A 22 -5.54 -2.75 12.49
CA PRO A 22 -5.89 -1.83 13.57
C PRO A 22 -6.51 -0.51 13.13
N GLU A 23 -6.24 -0.07 11.89
CA GLU A 23 -6.74 1.18 11.33
C GLU A 23 -8.09 1.03 10.59
N LEU A 24 -8.54 -0.22 10.39
CA LEU A 24 -9.80 -0.49 9.69
C LEU A 24 -11.02 -0.21 10.57
N LEU A 25 -12.06 0.36 9.95
CA LEU A 25 -13.37 0.54 10.56
C LEU A 25 -14.35 -0.50 10.03
N PRO A 26 -15.22 -1.08 10.87
CA PRO A 26 -16.21 -2.05 10.42
C PRO A 26 -17.04 -1.55 9.22
N ASN A 27 -17.36 -2.48 8.30
CA ASN A 27 -18.07 -2.25 7.04
C ASN A 27 -17.28 -1.51 5.95
N GLN A 28 -15.97 -1.33 6.10
CA GLN A 28 -15.11 -0.87 5.00
C GLN A 28 -14.79 -1.99 4.00
N ILE A 29 -14.53 -1.58 2.76
CA ILE A 29 -14.06 -2.46 1.69
C ILE A 29 -12.61 -2.12 1.38
N LEU A 30 -11.73 -3.09 1.60
CA LEU A 30 -10.33 -3.02 1.21
C LEU A 30 -10.17 -3.50 -0.24
N VAL A 31 -9.55 -2.68 -1.08
CA VAL A 31 -9.23 -3.01 -2.47
C VAL A 31 -7.73 -3.24 -2.60
N ILE A 32 -7.33 -4.43 -3.08
CA ILE A 32 -5.92 -4.82 -3.23
C ILE A 32 -5.69 -5.35 -4.66
N ASP A 33 -4.52 -5.09 -5.23
CA ASP A 33 -4.08 -5.69 -6.49
C ASP A 33 -3.75 -7.18 -6.33
N ASN A 34 -3.82 -7.93 -7.42
CA ASN A 34 -3.67 -9.39 -7.39
C ASN A 34 -2.23 -9.85 -7.63
N ALA A 35 -1.29 -9.34 -6.81
CA ALA A 35 0.09 -9.80 -6.82
C ALA A 35 0.20 -11.23 -6.29
N SER A 36 1.11 -12.05 -6.85
CA SER A 36 1.26 -13.47 -6.48
C SER A 36 1.68 -13.70 -5.02
N PHE A 37 2.34 -12.72 -4.42
CA PHE A 37 2.75 -12.74 -3.02
C PHE A 37 1.70 -12.11 -2.08
N HIS A 38 0.48 -11.82 -2.57
CA HIS A 38 -0.68 -11.48 -1.75
C HIS A 38 -1.50 -12.75 -1.47
N PRO A 39 -1.33 -13.40 -0.30
CA PRO A 39 -2.04 -14.64 0.01
C PRO A 39 -3.50 -14.31 0.30
N GLN A 40 -4.35 -14.43 -0.72
CA GLN A 40 -5.73 -13.94 -0.68
C GLN A 40 -6.52 -14.49 0.52
N GLU A 41 -6.38 -15.78 0.84
CA GLU A 41 -7.10 -16.41 1.95
C GLU A 41 -6.71 -15.80 3.30
N ARG A 42 -5.41 -15.65 3.56
CA ARG A 42 -4.91 -15.08 4.83
C ARG A 42 -5.32 -13.61 4.98
N ILE A 43 -5.20 -12.81 3.92
CA ILE A 43 -5.61 -11.41 3.93
C ILE A 43 -7.13 -11.29 4.19
N ARG A 44 -7.95 -12.13 3.52
CA ARG A 44 -9.40 -12.15 3.74
C ARG A 44 -9.76 -12.51 5.19
N GLN A 45 -9.05 -13.47 5.80
CA GLN A 45 -9.27 -13.83 7.19
C GLN A 45 -8.98 -12.66 8.13
N LEU A 46 -7.81 -12.02 7.98
CA LEU A 46 -7.39 -10.87 8.79
C LEU A 46 -8.38 -9.71 8.68
N VAL A 47 -8.78 -9.35 7.47
CA VAL A 47 -9.67 -8.20 7.24
C VAL A 47 -11.10 -8.48 7.72
N ARG A 48 -11.59 -9.72 7.60
CA ARG A 48 -12.90 -10.11 8.15
C ARG A 48 -12.95 -10.03 9.67
N GLN A 49 -11.85 -10.27 10.37
CA GLN A 49 -11.78 -10.10 11.83
C GLN A 49 -12.00 -8.64 12.26
N ALA A 50 -11.67 -7.68 11.38
CA ALA A 50 -11.99 -6.25 11.57
C ALA A 50 -13.42 -5.86 11.12
N GLY A 51 -14.28 -6.83 10.78
CA GLY A 51 -15.62 -6.56 10.26
C GLY A 51 -15.64 -5.92 8.87
N CYS A 52 -14.58 -6.13 8.08
CA CYS A 52 -14.40 -5.54 6.76
C CYS A 52 -14.41 -6.61 5.65
N GLU A 53 -14.51 -6.16 4.40
CA GLU A 53 -14.44 -7.01 3.21
C GLU A 53 -13.20 -6.71 2.35
N VAL A 54 -12.79 -7.66 1.51
CA VAL A 54 -11.65 -7.50 0.60
C VAL A 54 -12.06 -7.83 -0.82
N ILE A 55 -11.73 -6.92 -1.75
CA ILE A 55 -11.83 -7.12 -3.20
C ILE A 55 -10.41 -7.16 -3.77
N PHE A 56 -10.09 -8.26 -4.46
CA PHE A 56 -8.87 -8.36 -5.26
C PHE A 56 -9.18 -7.94 -6.69
N LEU A 57 -8.39 -7.04 -7.23
CA LEU A 57 -8.54 -6.59 -8.62
C LEU A 57 -8.17 -7.71 -9.60
N PRO A 58 -8.76 -7.74 -10.81
CA PRO A 58 -8.31 -8.67 -11.84
C PRO A 58 -6.83 -8.44 -12.19
N PRO A 59 -6.11 -9.49 -12.66
CA PRO A 59 -4.75 -9.35 -13.13
C PRO A 59 -4.61 -8.24 -14.18
N TYR A 60 -3.48 -7.52 -14.16
CA TYR A 60 -3.15 -6.47 -15.12
C TYR A 60 -4.20 -5.35 -15.26
N SER A 61 -4.91 -5.04 -14.18
CA SER A 61 -5.92 -3.96 -14.13
C SER A 61 -5.48 -2.74 -13.30
N PRO A 62 -4.34 -2.10 -13.61
CA PRO A 62 -3.85 -0.95 -12.84
C PRO A 62 -4.77 0.27 -12.96
N ASP A 63 -5.57 0.37 -14.02
CA ASP A 63 -6.58 1.39 -14.24
C ASP A 63 -7.70 1.37 -13.20
N LEU A 64 -8.00 0.18 -12.65
CA LEU A 64 -8.97 0.00 -11.55
C LEU A 64 -8.38 0.37 -10.19
N ASN A 65 -7.05 0.46 -10.06
CA ASN A 65 -6.39 0.77 -8.81
C ASN A 65 -6.15 2.28 -8.66
N LYS A 66 -7.03 2.96 -7.91
CA LYS A 66 -6.99 4.43 -7.74
C LYS A 66 -5.64 4.95 -7.20
N ILE A 67 -4.91 4.14 -6.43
CA ILE A 67 -3.61 4.53 -5.86
C ILE A 67 -2.54 4.75 -6.93
N GLU A 68 -2.67 4.16 -8.13
CA GLU A 68 -1.70 4.32 -9.22
C GLU A 68 -1.59 5.79 -9.67
N LYS A 69 -2.70 6.52 -9.68
CA LYS A 69 -2.71 7.97 -9.98
C LYS A 69 -1.97 8.76 -8.91
N PHE A 70 -2.11 8.35 -7.63
CA PHE A 70 -1.37 8.96 -6.55
C PHE A 70 0.13 8.66 -6.67
N TRP A 71 0.52 7.42 -6.99
CA TRP A 71 1.92 7.06 -7.23
C TRP A 71 2.56 7.84 -8.37
N ALA A 72 1.83 8.09 -9.46
CA ALA A 72 2.31 8.93 -10.55
C ALA A 72 2.62 10.37 -10.08
N ARG A 73 1.72 10.97 -9.28
CA ARG A 73 1.91 12.31 -8.70
C ARG A 73 3.08 12.33 -7.71
N LEU A 74 3.16 11.35 -6.82
CA LEU A 74 4.23 11.21 -5.84
C LEU A 74 5.59 11.12 -6.53
N LYS A 75 5.76 10.21 -7.49
CA LYS A 75 7.02 10.05 -8.25
C LYS A 75 7.40 11.33 -8.99
N ASN A 76 6.43 12.01 -9.61
CA ASN A 76 6.69 13.28 -10.28
C ASN A 76 7.24 14.34 -9.32
N TYR A 77 6.63 14.48 -8.14
CA TYR A 77 7.09 15.43 -7.13
C TYR A 77 8.47 15.06 -6.59
N VAL A 78 8.68 13.80 -6.18
CA VAL A 78 9.98 13.28 -5.70
C VAL A 78 11.09 13.58 -6.72
N SER A 79 10.84 13.34 -8.01
CA SER A 79 11.86 13.57 -9.05
C SER A 79 12.34 15.03 -9.13
N LYS A 80 11.52 15.99 -8.70
CA LYS A 80 11.86 17.42 -8.69
C LYS A 80 12.67 17.84 -7.46
N ILE A 81 12.45 17.18 -6.32
CA ILE A 81 13.02 17.59 -5.03
C ILE A 81 14.17 16.69 -4.56
N ILE A 82 14.36 15.51 -5.16
CA ILE A 82 15.33 14.51 -4.68
C ILE A 82 16.77 15.04 -4.62
N GLY A 83 17.17 15.93 -5.55
CA GLY A 83 18.51 16.53 -5.53
C GLY A 83 18.74 17.56 -4.41
N GLN A 84 17.68 17.94 -3.69
CA GLN A 84 17.69 18.88 -2.56
C GLN A 84 17.51 18.16 -1.21
N CYS A 85 17.31 16.84 -1.23
CA CYS A 85 17.09 16.03 -0.04
C CYS A 85 18.34 15.21 0.31
N GLU A 86 18.51 14.88 1.60
CA GLU A 86 19.64 14.06 2.06
C GLU A 86 19.52 12.61 1.57
N SER A 87 18.29 12.10 1.43
CA SER A 87 18.01 10.77 0.93
C SER A 87 16.71 10.68 0.11
N LEU A 88 16.53 9.55 -0.58
CA LEU A 88 15.25 9.22 -1.22
C LEU A 88 14.11 9.17 -0.20
N TRP A 89 14.38 8.66 1.01
CA TRP A 89 13.38 8.58 2.06
C TRP A 89 12.87 9.95 2.47
N ASP A 90 13.77 10.92 2.65
CA ASP A 90 13.39 12.31 2.99
C ASP A 90 12.57 12.95 1.87
N ALA A 91 12.96 12.72 0.61
CA ALA A 91 12.21 13.20 -0.54
C ALA A 91 10.79 12.59 -0.59
N VAL A 92 10.66 11.30 -0.30
CA VAL A 92 9.37 10.61 -0.23
C VAL A 92 8.51 11.15 0.92
N GLN A 93 9.08 11.33 2.11
CA GLN A 93 8.35 11.90 3.26
C GLN A 93 7.85 13.31 2.96
N GLN A 94 8.70 14.18 2.42
CA GLN A 94 8.30 15.53 2.02
C GLN A 94 7.20 15.51 0.95
N ALA A 95 7.30 14.60 -0.02
CA ALA A 95 6.29 14.44 -1.05
C ALA A 95 4.93 13.99 -0.48
N PHE A 96 4.93 13.10 0.51
CA PHE A 96 3.71 12.71 1.22
C PHE A 96 3.09 13.89 1.95
N CYS A 97 3.85 14.66 2.72
CA CYS A 97 3.34 15.86 3.42
C CYS A 97 2.77 16.93 2.48
N HIS A 98 3.30 17.03 1.25
CA HIS A 98 2.83 17.98 0.25
C HIS A 98 1.55 17.53 -0.48
N LEU A 99 1.37 16.22 -0.66
CA LEU A 99 0.30 15.66 -1.48
C LEU A 99 -0.90 15.13 -0.66
N SER A 100 -0.74 15.00 0.66
CA SER A 100 -1.76 14.60 1.63
C SER A 100 -2.72 15.73 1.97
#